data_AF-A0A812PZ65-F1
#
_entry.id   AF-A0A812PZ65-F1
#
_cell.length_a   1.000
_cell.length_b   1.000
_cell.length_c   1.000
_cell.angle_alpha   90.00
_cell.angle_beta   90.00
_cell.angle_gamma   90.00
#
_symmetry.space_group_name_H-M   'P 1'
#
loop_
_entity.id
_entity.type
_entity.pdbx_description
1 polymer ?
#
loop_
_entity_poly.entity_id
_entity_poly.type
_entity_poly.pdbx_seq_one_letter_code
_entity_poly.pdbx_strand_id
1 'polypeptide(L)'
;MRCCTPVLAGAPDAEGCAAAPCCLVDARCVQSDWQDQSERALEASKKSSHRTEDLARQLHQLQEDLGASLRERNQLHEAVEQLTVQFREDVFRQSQRHLELEGLIEDRNNEIKLLMYRLQELSSRYVPVKADATDMVLSRWINGYRPAVPFFRLAQGLYLFGRRQVVCKISNDKPVFRIGGGFVGFEKFLEQFAAEELERLLTYELAKLLRAAGFVSHVANGAGHRGAFARMRRQASPSSWWSGPPKHPQVPLLAAVVKFWPD
;
A
#
# COMPACT_ATOMS: atom_id res chain seq x y z
N MET A 1 46.19 -59.56 18.54
CA MET A 1 46.37 -59.59 20.01
C MET A 1 45.25 -58.80 20.69
N ARG A 2 44.32 -59.48 21.37
CA ARG A 2 43.26 -58.82 22.16
C ARG A 2 43.85 -58.41 23.50
N CYS A 3 44.02 -57.12 23.75
CA CYS A 3 44.29 -56.61 25.08
C CYS A 3 43.02 -56.81 25.93
N CYS A 4 43.10 -57.70 26.91
CA CYS A 4 42.11 -57.79 27.99
C CYS A 4 42.10 -56.45 28.74
N THR A 5 41.06 -55.63 28.55
CA THR A 5 40.70 -54.61 29.54
C THR A 5 40.08 -55.31 30.75
N PRO A 6 40.60 -55.10 31.97
CA PRO A 6 40.02 -55.70 33.16
C PRO A 6 38.73 -54.96 33.51
N VAL A 7 37.61 -55.64 33.38
CA VAL A 7 36.36 -55.26 34.05
C VAL A 7 36.54 -55.65 35.53
N LEU A 8 36.69 -54.64 36.37
CA LEU A 8 36.66 -54.78 37.83
C LEU A 8 35.23 -55.13 38.28
N ALA A 9 34.99 -56.41 38.59
CA ALA A 9 33.96 -56.81 39.56
C ALA A 9 34.12 -58.28 39.97
N GLY A 10 34.34 -58.52 41.27
CA GLY A 10 33.86 -59.70 41.99
C GLY A 10 34.68 -60.99 41.92
N ALA A 11 35.44 -61.27 42.99
CA ALA A 11 35.86 -62.63 43.41
C ALA A 11 34.63 -63.49 43.83
N PRO A 12 34.72 -64.81 44.15
CA PRO A 12 35.93 -65.59 44.46
C PRO A 12 35.94 -67.08 43.98
N ASP A 13 37.06 -67.75 44.31
CA ASP A 13 37.29 -69.20 44.48
C ASP A 13 37.13 -70.15 43.27
N ALA A 14 38.26 -70.70 42.79
CA ALA A 14 38.47 -72.15 42.66
C ALA A 14 39.81 -72.47 41.98
N GLU A 15 40.53 -73.38 42.63
CA GLU A 15 41.82 -73.94 42.28
C GLU A 15 41.79 -74.69 40.94
N GLY A 16 42.84 -74.53 40.13
CA GLY A 16 42.97 -75.24 38.86
C GLY A 16 44.08 -74.72 37.96
N CYS A 17 45.29 -74.53 38.49
CA CYS A 17 46.50 -74.27 37.69
C CYS A 17 46.90 -75.54 36.91
N ALA A 18 46.25 -75.78 35.77
CA ALA A 18 46.81 -76.63 34.73
C ALA A 18 47.79 -75.79 33.91
N ALA A 19 49.09 -76.08 34.05
CA ALA A 19 50.16 -75.49 33.27
C ALA A 19 49.89 -75.72 31.77
N ALA A 20 49.32 -74.72 31.11
CA ALA A 20 49.21 -74.71 29.66
C ALA A 20 50.63 -74.64 29.07
N PRO A 21 50.96 -75.47 28.07
CA PRO A 21 52.28 -75.49 27.46
C PRO A 21 52.60 -74.11 26.92
N CYS A 22 53.77 -73.58 27.27
CA CYS A 22 54.34 -72.39 26.64
C CYS A 22 54.42 -72.65 25.14
N CYS A 23 53.43 -72.17 24.40
CA CYS A 23 53.41 -72.18 22.95
C CYS A 23 54.63 -71.35 22.52
N LEU A 24 55.67 -72.00 22.01
CA LEU A 24 56.62 -71.33 21.12
C LEU A 24 55.78 -70.74 19.99
N VAL A 25 55.56 -69.43 20.05
CA VAL A 25 54.91 -68.69 18.97
C VAL A 25 55.84 -68.83 17.77
N ASP A 26 55.42 -69.63 16.80
CA ASP A 26 56.15 -69.81 15.55
C ASP A 26 56.34 -68.43 14.91
N ALA A 27 57.60 -68.03 14.70
CA ALA A 27 57.96 -66.72 14.17
C ALA A 27 57.27 -66.44 12.81
N ARG A 28 56.89 -67.50 12.08
CA ARG A 28 56.11 -67.41 10.83
C ARG A 28 54.68 -66.91 11.05
N CYS A 29 54.05 -67.25 12.18
CA CYS A 29 52.70 -66.81 12.52
C CYS A 29 52.66 -65.31 12.83
N VAL A 30 53.65 -64.80 13.58
CA VAL A 30 53.79 -63.36 13.85
C VAL A 30 54.01 -62.56 12.57
N GLN A 31 54.77 -63.11 11.62
CA GLN A 31 55.05 -62.45 10.36
C GLN A 31 53.81 -62.39 9.44
N SER A 32 52.99 -63.45 9.39
CA SER A 32 51.70 -63.45 8.67
C SER A 32 50.69 -62.48 9.32
N ASP A 33 50.57 -62.48 10.65
CA ASP A 33 49.68 -61.56 11.37
C ASP A 33 50.05 -60.09 11.14
N TRP A 34 51.35 -59.81 11.00
CA TRP A 34 51.85 -58.47 10.73
C TRP A 34 51.54 -58.03 9.30
N GLN A 35 51.66 -58.93 8.32
CA GLN A 35 51.25 -58.69 6.94
C GLN A 35 49.76 -58.40 6.84
N ASP A 36 48.91 -59.22 7.46
CA ASP A 36 47.46 -59.03 7.49
C ASP A 36 47.06 -57.70 8.16
N GLN A 37 47.72 -57.34 9.26
CA GLN A 37 47.48 -56.06 9.94
C GLN A 37 47.89 -54.87 9.08
N SER A 38 49.01 -54.97 8.36
CA SER A 38 49.48 -53.93 7.43
C SER A 38 48.51 -53.74 6.26
N GLU A 39 48.01 -54.82 5.67
CA GLU A 39 47.03 -54.78 4.58
C GLU A 39 45.70 -54.16 5.03
N ARG A 40 45.18 -54.56 6.20
CA ARG A 40 43.95 -53.97 6.76
C ARG A 40 44.11 -52.48 7.06
N ALA A 41 45.27 -52.07 7.58
CA ALA A 41 45.56 -50.67 7.83
C ALA A 41 45.63 -49.86 6.52
N LEU A 42 46.24 -50.43 5.47
CA LEU A 42 46.30 -49.81 4.16
C LEU A 42 44.90 -49.68 3.53
N GLU A 43 44.06 -50.71 3.62
CA GLU A 43 42.68 -50.66 3.15
C GLU A 43 41.83 -49.64 3.92
N ALA A 44 41.97 -49.58 5.24
CA ALA A 44 41.28 -48.60 6.07
C ALA A 44 41.73 -47.17 5.70
N SER A 45 43.03 -46.96 5.47
CA SER A 45 43.59 -45.70 5.00
C SER A 45 43.03 -45.30 3.64
N LYS A 46 42.98 -46.25 2.67
CA LYS A 46 42.36 -46.02 1.35
C LYS A 46 40.89 -45.64 1.44
N LYS A 47 40.11 -46.35 2.26
CA LYS A 47 38.69 -46.04 2.51
C LYS A 47 38.52 -44.66 3.14
N SER A 48 39.42 -44.28 4.05
CA SER A 48 39.43 -42.94 4.63
C SER A 48 39.74 -41.87 3.57
N SER A 49 40.77 -42.09 2.74
CA SER A 49 41.15 -41.18 1.64
C SER A 49 39.98 -40.95 0.69
N HIS A 50 39.32 -42.02 0.28
CA HIS A 50 38.18 -41.93 -0.63
C HIS A 50 37.01 -41.14 -0.02
N ARG A 51 36.69 -41.39 1.26
CA ARG A 51 35.67 -40.60 1.97
C ARG A 51 36.04 -39.12 2.05
N THR A 52 37.31 -38.80 2.31
CA THR A 52 37.75 -37.40 2.34
C THR A 52 37.69 -36.74 0.97
N GLU A 53 38.00 -37.47 -0.10
CA GLU A 53 37.86 -36.98 -1.48
C GLU A 53 36.39 -36.71 -1.84
N ASP A 54 35.47 -37.61 -1.48
CA ASP A 54 34.05 -37.44 -1.75
C ASP A 54 33.45 -36.27 -0.97
N LEU A 55 33.83 -36.11 0.30
CA LEU A 55 33.44 -34.93 1.10
C LEU A 55 34.00 -33.65 0.49
N ALA A 56 35.25 -33.66 0.00
CA ALA A 56 35.84 -32.51 -0.67
C ALA A 56 35.06 -32.13 -1.95
N ARG A 57 34.64 -33.12 -2.75
CA ARG A 57 33.77 -32.89 -3.93
C ARG A 57 32.42 -32.31 -3.54
N GLN A 58 31.78 -32.87 -2.50
CA GLN A 58 30.49 -32.37 -2.02
C GLN A 58 30.59 -30.93 -1.51
N LEU A 59 31.64 -30.59 -0.75
CA LEU A 59 31.87 -29.23 -0.31
C LEU A 59 32.09 -28.29 -1.48
N HIS A 60 32.83 -28.72 -2.49
CA HIS A 60 33.04 -27.93 -3.70
C HIS A 60 31.72 -27.67 -4.44
N GLN A 61 30.90 -28.70 -4.65
CA GLN A 61 29.59 -28.55 -5.30
C GLN A 61 28.69 -27.58 -4.51
N LEU A 62 28.61 -27.73 -3.18
CA LEU A 62 27.82 -26.84 -2.35
C LEU A 62 28.32 -25.38 -2.39
N GLN A 63 29.64 -25.18 -2.51
CA GLN A 63 30.20 -23.84 -2.70
C GLN A 63 29.79 -23.23 -4.04
N GLU A 64 29.79 -24.02 -5.11
CA GLU A 64 29.33 -23.58 -6.43
C GLU A 64 27.83 -23.24 -6.42
N ASP A 65 27.01 -24.11 -5.85
CA ASP A 65 25.56 -23.94 -5.75
C ASP A 65 25.18 -22.71 -4.92
N LEU A 66 25.87 -22.49 -3.79
CA LEU A 66 25.73 -21.29 -2.98
C LEU A 66 26.14 -20.04 -3.78
N GLY A 67 27.24 -20.12 -4.53
CA GLY A 67 27.70 -19.05 -5.39
C GLY A 67 26.71 -18.73 -6.52
N ALA A 68 26.04 -19.73 -7.10
CA ALA A 68 24.99 -19.54 -8.10
C ALA A 68 23.74 -18.90 -7.48
N SER A 69 23.29 -19.41 -6.34
CA SER A 69 22.12 -18.89 -5.61
C SER A 69 22.31 -17.44 -5.17
N LEU A 70 23.51 -17.08 -4.72
CA LEU A 70 23.83 -15.68 -4.35
C LEU A 70 23.78 -14.74 -5.57
N ARG A 71 24.25 -15.19 -6.74
CA ARG A 71 24.17 -14.41 -7.99
C ARG A 71 22.73 -14.19 -8.40
N GLU A 72 21.91 -15.24 -8.39
CA GLU A 72 20.47 -15.15 -8.71
C GLU A 72 19.74 -14.21 -7.74
N ARG A 73 19.96 -14.36 -6.43
CA ARG A 73 19.38 -13.47 -5.43
C ARG A 73 19.75 -12.01 -5.67
N ASN A 74 21.01 -11.73 -6.00
CA ASN A 74 21.46 -10.36 -6.26
C ASN A 74 20.82 -9.79 -7.53
N GLN A 75 20.66 -10.59 -8.59
CA GLN A 75 19.96 -10.19 -9.81
C GLN A 75 18.48 -9.86 -9.55
N LEU A 76 17.79 -10.72 -8.79
CA LEU A 76 16.40 -10.47 -8.40
C LEU A 76 16.26 -9.22 -7.52
N HIS A 77 17.20 -9.01 -6.60
CA HIS A 77 17.22 -7.82 -5.75
C HIS A 77 17.35 -6.55 -6.58
N GLU A 78 18.28 -6.53 -7.55
CA GLU A 78 18.46 -5.40 -8.45
C GLU A 78 17.21 -5.14 -9.30
N ALA A 79 16.58 -6.19 -9.84
CA ALA A 79 15.33 -6.07 -10.60
C ALA A 79 14.18 -5.49 -9.76
N VAL A 80 14.05 -5.93 -8.50
CA VAL A 80 13.05 -5.39 -7.56
C VAL A 80 13.34 -3.93 -7.23
N GLU A 81 14.60 -3.54 -7.04
CA GLU A 81 14.97 -2.14 -6.80
C GLU A 81 14.65 -1.26 -8.00
N GLN A 82 14.99 -1.69 -9.22
CA GLN A 82 14.67 -0.97 -10.45
C GLN A 82 13.16 -0.79 -10.61
N LEU A 83 12.38 -1.85 -10.43
CA LEU A 83 10.92 -1.79 -10.51
C LEU A 83 10.32 -0.88 -9.42
N THR A 84 10.90 -0.89 -8.22
CA THR A 84 10.46 -0.01 -7.12
C THR A 84 10.70 1.46 -7.46
N VAL A 85 11.83 1.80 -8.08
CA VAL A 85 12.12 3.18 -8.52
C VAL A 85 11.15 3.60 -9.62
N GLN A 86 10.96 2.76 -10.65
CA GLN A 86 10.02 3.05 -11.74
C GLN A 86 8.59 3.29 -11.24
N PHE A 87 8.09 2.40 -10.37
CA PHE A 87 6.75 2.56 -9.81
C PHE A 87 6.60 3.86 -9.01
N ARG A 88 7.62 4.25 -8.23
CA ARG A 88 7.60 5.51 -7.49
C ARG A 88 7.54 6.72 -8.42
N GLU A 89 8.31 6.72 -9.49
CA GLU A 89 8.28 7.79 -10.49
C GLU A 89 6.92 7.87 -11.18
N ASP A 90 6.34 6.74 -11.57
CA ASP A 90 5.04 6.72 -12.25
C ASP A 90 3.91 7.20 -11.34
N VAL A 91 3.88 6.78 -10.08
CA VAL A 91 2.92 7.29 -9.08
C VAL A 91 3.06 8.80 -8.91
N PHE A 92 4.29 9.31 -8.88
CA PHE A 92 4.56 10.74 -8.76
C PHE A 92 4.07 11.50 -10.01
N ARG A 93 4.42 11.05 -11.22
CA ARG A 93 3.97 11.65 -12.47
C ARG A 93 2.45 11.64 -12.60
N GLN A 94 1.81 10.53 -12.22
CA GLN A 94 0.35 10.40 -12.26
C GLN A 94 -0.31 11.36 -11.28
N SER A 95 0.25 11.50 -10.08
CA SER A 95 -0.24 12.42 -9.06
C SER A 95 -0.12 13.88 -9.51
N GLN A 96 0.99 14.26 -10.16
CA GLN A 96 1.14 15.60 -10.75
C GLN A 96 0.10 15.89 -11.83
N ARG A 97 -0.08 14.97 -12.78
CA ARG A 97 -1.11 15.11 -13.84
C ARG A 97 -2.52 15.21 -13.25
N HIS A 98 -2.80 14.46 -12.20
CA HIS A 98 -4.09 14.53 -11.51
C HIS A 98 -4.34 15.94 -10.95
N LEU A 99 -3.37 16.50 -10.22
CA LEU A 99 -3.47 17.86 -9.66
C LEU A 99 -3.64 18.92 -10.75
N GLU A 100 -2.92 18.80 -11.87
CA GLU A 100 -3.06 19.70 -13.01
C GLU A 100 -4.47 19.66 -13.62
N LEU A 101 -5.00 18.45 -13.85
CA LEU A 101 -6.34 18.27 -14.40
C LEU A 101 -7.43 18.75 -13.44
N GLU A 102 -7.28 18.51 -12.14
CA GLU A 102 -8.20 19.04 -11.13
C GLU A 102 -8.25 20.58 -11.15
N GLY A 103 -7.09 21.23 -11.23
CA GLY A 103 -7.01 22.68 -11.37
C GLY A 103 -7.69 23.20 -12.63
N LEU A 104 -7.46 22.54 -13.77
CA LEU A 104 -8.11 22.90 -15.04
C LEU A 104 -9.63 22.72 -14.98
N ILE A 105 -10.12 21.63 -14.38
CA ILE A 105 -11.56 21.39 -14.19
C ILE A 105 -12.16 22.47 -13.30
N GLU A 106 -11.49 22.84 -12.22
CA GLU A 106 -11.96 23.92 -11.34
C GLU A 106 -12.04 25.27 -12.07
N ASP A 107 -11.01 25.63 -12.84
CA ASP A 107 -10.99 26.85 -13.65
C ASP A 107 -12.13 26.88 -14.67
N ARG A 108 -12.36 25.77 -15.40
CA ARG A 108 -13.46 25.65 -16.37
C ARG A 108 -14.82 25.71 -15.71
N ASN A 109 -14.98 25.07 -14.55
CA ASN A 109 -16.21 25.15 -13.78
C ASN A 109 -16.48 26.58 -13.32
N ASN A 110 -15.47 27.32 -12.90
CA ASN A 110 -15.62 28.71 -12.52
C ASN A 110 -15.93 29.60 -13.72
N GLU A 111 -15.38 29.32 -14.90
CA GLU A 111 -15.73 29.99 -16.16
C GLU A 111 -17.20 29.76 -16.55
N ILE A 112 -17.68 28.51 -16.48
CA ILE A 112 -19.10 28.18 -16.75
C ILE A 112 -20.01 28.95 -15.80
N LYS A 113 -19.69 28.98 -14.49
CA LYS A 113 -20.47 29.74 -13.50
C LYS A 113 -20.56 31.23 -13.83
N LEU A 114 -19.47 31.84 -14.30
CA LEU A 114 -19.45 33.24 -14.70
C LEU A 114 -20.30 33.48 -15.97
N LEU A 115 -20.21 32.60 -16.96
CA LEU A 115 -21.04 32.68 -18.16
C LEU A 115 -22.53 32.54 -17.83
N MET A 116 -22.88 31.63 -16.92
CA MET A 116 -24.23 31.49 -16.41
C MET A 116 -24.73 32.78 -15.75
N TYR A 117 -23.91 33.40 -14.88
CA TYR A 117 -24.23 34.69 -14.26
C TYR A 117 -24.59 35.75 -15.31
N ARG A 118 -23.71 35.97 -16.30
CA ARG A 118 -23.94 36.95 -17.37
C ARG A 118 -25.18 36.65 -18.19
N LEU A 119 -25.44 35.37 -18.50
CA LEU A 119 -26.65 34.96 -19.21
C LEU A 119 -27.92 35.28 -18.40
N GLN A 120 -27.86 35.16 -17.08
CA GLN A 120 -28.99 35.53 -16.23
C GLN A 120 -29.17 37.04 -16.11
N GLU A 121 -28.10 37.86 -16.10
CA GLU A 121 -28.24 39.32 -16.16
C GLU A 121 -28.98 39.78 -17.42
N LEU A 122 -28.80 39.07 -18.53
CA LEU A 122 -29.52 39.30 -19.78
C LEU A 122 -30.97 38.78 -19.73
N SER A 123 -31.27 37.82 -18.86
CA SER A 123 -32.62 37.27 -18.70
C SER A 123 -33.45 38.10 -17.72
N SER A 124 -34.62 38.56 -18.16
CA SER A 124 -35.51 39.35 -17.30
C SER A 124 -36.27 38.52 -16.25
N ARG A 125 -36.36 37.18 -16.41
CA ARG A 125 -37.18 36.30 -15.55
C ARG A 125 -36.60 34.88 -15.46
N TYR A 126 -36.69 34.29 -14.26
CA TYR A 126 -36.41 32.89 -14.01
C TYR A 126 -37.55 32.00 -14.50
N VAL A 127 -37.23 30.95 -15.26
CA VAL A 127 -38.20 30.01 -15.83
C VAL A 127 -38.10 28.66 -15.11
N PRO A 128 -39.11 28.25 -14.32
CA PRO A 128 -39.08 26.97 -13.60
C PRO A 128 -39.34 25.77 -14.49
N VAL A 129 -38.89 24.60 -14.03
CA VAL A 129 -39.27 23.30 -14.55
C VAL A 129 -40.64 22.89 -13.97
N LYS A 130 -41.67 22.82 -14.82
CA LYS A 130 -43.06 22.52 -14.39
C LYS A 130 -43.22 21.19 -13.65
N ALA A 131 -42.34 20.22 -13.88
CA ALA A 131 -42.36 18.92 -13.21
C ALA A 131 -41.86 18.98 -11.76
N ASP A 132 -41.22 20.06 -11.33
CA ASP A 132 -40.63 20.21 -10.00
C ASP A 132 -41.40 21.23 -9.16
N ALA A 133 -42.20 20.73 -8.21
CA ALA A 133 -43.00 21.58 -7.33
C ALA A 133 -42.14 22.55 -6.49
N THR A 134 -40.92 22.14 -6.12
CA THR A 134 -40.00 23.01 -5.35
C THR A 134 -39.55 24.18 -6.21
N ASP A 135 -39.18 23.92 -7.46
CA ASP A 135 -38.73 24.94 -8.42
C ASP A 135 -39.87 25.90 -8.78
N MET A 136 -41.08 25.40 -8.95
CA MET A 136 -42.29 26.20 -9.21
C MET A 136 -42.64 27.16 -8.07
N VAL A 137 -42.41 26.74 -6.82
CA VAL A 137 -42.55 27.65 -5.67
C VAL A 137 -41.40 28.64 -5.68
N LEU A 138 -40.15 28.16 -5.74
CA LEU A 138 -38.96 28.99 -5.68
C LEU A 138 -38.92 30.06 -6.77
N SER A 139 -39.35 29.76 -8.00
CA SER A 139 -39.40 30.72 -9.11
C SER A 139 -40.30 31.92 -8.82
N ARG A 140 -41.40 31.71 -8.08
CA ARG A 140 -42.29 32.82 -7.69
C ARG A 140 -41.57 33.77 -6.75
N TRP A 141 -40.78 33.24 -5.82
CA TRP A 141 -39.95 34.02 -4.90
C TRP A 141 -38.80 34.72 -5.62
N ILE A 142 -38.04 34.02 -6.48
CA ILE A 142 -36.93 34.62 -7.24
C ILE A 142 -37.44 35.77 -8.12
N ASN A 143 -38.52 35.55 -8.88
CA ASN A 143 -39.05 36.57 -9.79
C ASN A 143 -39.69 37.76 -9.06
N GLY A 144 -40.19 37.54 -7.84
CA GLY A 144 -40.76 38.58 -6.99
C GLY A 144 -39.69 39.45 -6.33
N TYR A 145 -38.68 38.83 -5.72
CA TYR A 145 -37.64 39.56 -4.96
C TYR A 145 -36.50 40.08 -5.84
N ARG A 146 -36.25 39.46 -7.00
CA ARG A 146 -35.15 39.79 -7.92
C ARG A 146 -33.80 39.93 -7.19
N PRO A 147 -33.30 38.85 -6.57
CA PRO A 147 -32.02 38.89 -5.87
C PRO A 147 -30.88 39.29 -6.82
N ALA A 148 -29.92 40.07 -6.31
CA ALA A 148 -28.73 40.47 -7.09
C ALA A 148 -27.83 39.28 -7.48
N VAL A 149 -27.92 38.19 -6.71
CA VAL A 149 -27.21 36.93 -7.00
C VAL A 149 -28.16 35.94 -7.67
N PRO A 150 -27.79 35.38 -8.83
CA PRO A 150 -28.64 34.47 -9.57
C PRO A 150 -28.79 33.09 -8.89
N PHE A 151 -29.89 32.42 -9.24
CA PHE A 151 -30.17 31.03 -8.88
C PHE A 151 -30.21 30.18 -10.14
N PHE A 152 -29.53 29.04 -10.13
CA PHE A 152 -29.60 28.05 -11.19
C PHE A 152 -29.97 26.69 -10.64
N ARG A 153 -30.89 26.00 -11.32
CA ARG A 153 -31.28 24.64 -10.95
C ARG A 153 -30.21 23.65 -11.43
N LEU A 154 -29.72 22.81 -10.51
CA LEU A 154 -28.83 21.69 -10.82
C LEU A 154 -29.60 20.38 -10.88
N ALA A 155 -30.38 20.11 -9.83
CA ALA A 155 -31.25 18.95 -9.71
C ALA A 155 -32.49 19.32 -8.87
N GLN A 156 -33.42 18.37 -8.71
CA GLN A 156 -34.58 18.59 -7.85
C GLN A 156 -34.13 18.86 -6.41
N GLY A 157 -34.51 20.02 -5.88
CA GLY A 157 -34.11 20.46 -4.54
C GLY A 157 -32.64 20.88 -4.41
N LEU A 158 -31.83 20.87 -5.47
CA LEU A 158 -30.44 21.32 -5.45
C LEU A 158 -30.22 22.46 -6.44
N TYR A 159 -29.78 23.60 -5.92
CA TYR A 159 -29.62 24.84 -6.67
C TYR A 159 -28.21 25.40 -6.47
N LEU A 160 -27.79 26.21 -7.43
CA LEU A 160 -26.58 27.03 -7.34
C LEU A 160 -27.01 28.47 -7.09
N PHE A 161 -26.61 29.03 -5.95
CA PHE A 161 -26.78 30.45 -5.61
C PHE A 161 -25.43 31.14 -5.76
N GLY A 162 -25.26 31.90 -6.84
CA GLY A 162 -23.95 32.45 -7.22
C GLY A 162 -22.94 31.35 -7.48
N ARG A 163 -22.00 31.12 -6.54
CA ARG A 163 -20.99 30.03 -6.63
C ARG A 163 -21.27 28.87 -5.69
N ARG A 164 -22.21 29.04 -4.74
CA ARG A 164 -22.52 28.09 -3.66
C ARG A 164 -23.64 27.13 -4.06
N GLN A 165 -23.43 25.84 -3.84
CA GLN A 165 -24.50 24.85 -3.94
C GLN A 165 -25.37 24.86 -2.68
N VAL A 166 -26.68 24.90 -2.86
CA VAL A 166 -27.66 24.98 -1.78
C VAL A 166 -28.77 23.97 -2.00
N VAL A 167 -29.17 23.31 -0.91
CA VAL A 167 -30.31 22.39 -0.91
C VAL A 167 -31.54 23.17 -0.47
N CYS A 168 -32.58 23.16 -1.31
CA CYS A 168 -33.86 23.82 -1.08
C CYS A 168 -34.96 22.79 -0.87
N LYS A 169 -35.83 23.03 0.10
CA LYS A 169 -37.03 22.26 0.37
C LYS A 169 -38.21 23.21 0.55
N ILE A 170 -39.43 22.76 0.30
CA ILE A 170 -40.64 23.51 0.62
C ILE A 170 -41.13 23.14 2.03
N SER A 171 -41.41 24.16 2.84
CA SER A 171 -42.01 24.03 4.16
C SER A 171 -43.08 25.10 4.32
N ASN A 172 -44.33 24.71 4.58
CA ASN A 172 -45.49 25.60 4.68
C ASN A 172 -45.59 26.55 3.47
N ASP A 173 -45.49 26.00 2.26
CA ASP A 173 -45.51 26.71 0.97
C ASP A 173 -44.42 27.78 0.77
N LYS A 174 -43.41 27.80 1.65
CA LYS A 174 -42.25 28.70 1.56
C LYS A 174 -40.98 27.90 1.28
N PRO A 175 -40.09 28.40 0.40
CA PRO A 175 -38.79 27.78 0.20
C PRO A 175 -37.90 28.00 1.42
N VAL A 176 -37.28 26.91 1.89
CA VAL A 176 -36.29 26.91 2.96
C VAL A 176 -35.00 26.25 2.48
N PHE A 177 -33.86 26.80 2.87
CA PHE A 177 -32.53 26.34 2.46
C PHE A 177 -31.80 25.66 3.62
N ARG A 178 -31.13 24.55 3.35
CA ARG A 178 -30.28 23.85 4.31
C ARG A 178 -28.98 24.62 4.51
N ILE A 179 -28.67 24.98 5.76
CA ILE A 179 -27.43 25.68 6.12
C ILE A 179 -26.90 25.07 7.41
N GLY A 180 -25.74 24.41 7.33
CA GLY A 180 -25.15 23.69 8.45
C GLY A 180 -26.13 22.68 9.08
N GLY A 181 -26.51 22.93 10.34
CA GLY A 181 -27.40 22.07 11.13
C GLY A 181 -28.91 22.29 10.92
N GLY A 182 -29.32 23.38 10.27
CA GLY A 182 -30.73 23.80 10.23
C GLY A 182 -31.24 24.19 8.84
N PHE A 183 -32.48 24.68 8.80
CA PHE A 183 -33.11 25.26 7.62
C PHE A 183 -33.43 26.73 7.87
N VAL A 184 -33.23 27.57 6.86
CA VAL A 184 -33.46 29.02 6.90
C VAL A 184 -34.41 29.40 5.79
N GLY A 185 -35.37 30.29 6.07
CA GLY A 185 -36.31 30.80 5.07
C GLY A 185 -35.62 31.66 4.00
N PHE A 186 -36.27 31.80 2.85
CA PHE A 186 -35.72 32.48 1.67
C PHE A 186 -35.21 33.91 1.93
N GLU A 187 -35.97 34.75 2.61
CA GLU A 187 -35.58 36.15 2.87
C GLU A 187 -34.31 36.21 3.74
N LYS A 188 -34.34 35.53 4.89
CA LYS A 188 -33.20 35.44 5.81
C LYS A 188 -31.98 34.81 5.16
N PHE A 189 -32.18 33.88 4.23
CA PHE A 189 -31.09 33.31 3.43
C PHE A 189 -30.43 34.39 2.56
N LEU A 190 -31.20 35.21 1.86
CA LEU A 190 -30.66 36.31 1.04
C LEU A 190 -29.92 37.34 1.90
N GLU A 191 -30.49 37.75 3.03
CA GLU A 191 -29.84 38.70 3.95
C GLU A 191 -28.47 38.22 4.42
N GLN A 192 -28.33 36.91 4.68
CA GLN A 192 -27.10 36.33 5.19
C GLN A 192 -26.04 36.11 4.11
N PHE A 193 -26.43 35.72 2.90
CA PHE A 193 -25.47 35.20 1.90
C PHE A 193 -25.40 36.00 0.60
N ALA A 194 -26.37 36.87 0.30
CA ALA A 194 -26.38 37.56 -0.99
C ALA A 194 -25.18 38.50 -1.15
N ALA A 195 -24.84 39.28 -0.13
CA ALA A 195 -23.70 40.19 -0.19
C ALA A 195 -22.36 39.44 -0.35
N GLU A 196 -22.14 38.40 0.47
CA GLU A 196 -20.94 37.57 0.43
C GLU A 196 -20.76 36.87 -0.93
N GLU A 197 -21.82 36.29 -1.48
CA GLU A 197 -21.75 35.60 -2.76
C GLU A 197 -21.60 36.57 -3.94
N LEU A 198 -22.20 37.77 -3.87
CA LEU A 198 -22.02 38.80 -4.88
C LEU A 198 -20.56 39.29 -4.92
N GLU A 199 -19.95 39.55 -3.77
CA GLU A 199 -18.54 39.95 -3.68
C GLU A 199 -17.62 38.89 -4.27
N ARG A 200 -17.89 37.60 -4.00
CA ARG A 200 -17.13 36.48 -4.59
C ARG A 200 -17.24 36.40 -6.10
N LEU A 201 -18.40 36.72 -6.67
CA LEU A 201 -18.60 36.73 -8.13
C LEU A 201 -17.80 37.86 -8.78
N LEU A 202 -17.91 39.07 -8.23
CA LEU A 202 -17.19 40.24 -8.73
C LEU A 202 -15.67 40.08 -8.62
N THR A 203 -15.19 39.56 -7.48
CA THR A 203 -13.76 39.31 -7.26
C THR A 203 -13.22 38.31 -8.29
N TYR A 204 -13.97 37.25 -8.59
CA TYR A 204 -13.56 36.27 -9.59
C TYR A 204 -13.54 36.86 -11.00
N GLU A 205 -14.56 37.65 -11.35
CA GLU A 205 -14.61 38.34 -12.65
C GLU A 205 -13.44 39.30 -12.84
N LEU A 206 -13.13 40.11 -11.82
CA LEU A 206 -11.97 41.00 -11.84
C LEU A 206 -10.65 40.21 -11.96
N ALA A 207 -10.49 39.14 -11.19
CA ALA A 207 -9.32 38.28 -11.29
C ALA A 207 -9.17 37.62 -12.68
N LYS A 208 -10.28 37.30 -13.36
CA LYS A 208 -10.27 36.81 -14.74
C LYS A 208 -9.81 37.90 -15.71
N LEU A 209 -10.34 39.12 -15.57
CA LEU A 209 -9.96 40.25 -16.43
C LEU A 209 -8.48 40.59 -16.27
N LEU A 210 -7.96 40.60 -15.04
CA LEU A 210 -6.53 40.85 -14.77
C LEU A 210 -5.64 39.77 -15.39
N ARG A 211 -6.02 38.49 -15.28
CA ARG A 211 -5.31 37.37 -15.93
C ARG A 211 -5.35 37.50 -17.46
N ALA A 212 -6.50 37.82 -18.04
CA ALA A 212 -6.66 38.00 -19.49
C ALA A 212 -5.85 39.19 -20.03
N ALA A 213 -5.66 40.24 -19.22
CA ALA A 213 -4.85 41.41 -19.55
C ALA A 213 -3.34 41.18 -19.42
N GLY A 214 -2.88 39.96 -19.10
CA GLY A 214 -1.46 39.63 -18.96
C GLY A 214 -0.80 40.19 -17.70
N PHE A 215 -1.57 40.71 -16.74
CA PHE A 215 -1.05 41.07 -15.43
C PHE A 215 -0.88 39.80 -14.60
N VAL A 216 0.35 39.28 -14.57
CA VAL A 216 0.75 38.18 -13.69
C VAL A 216 0.75 38.70 -12.24
N SER A 217 -0.37 38.57 -11.55
CA SER A 217 -0.40 38.73 -10.10
C SER A 217 0.34 37.56 -9.45
N HIS A 218 1.62 37.76 -9.16
CA HIS A 218 2.30 37.08 -8.06
C HIS A 218 1.72 37.56 -6.71
N VAL A 219 0.42 37.35 -6.50
CA VAL A 219 -0.17 37.48 -5.18
C VAL A 219 -0.14 36.10 -4.57
N ALA A 220 0.94 35.87 -3.82
CA ALA A 220 1.14 34.72 -2.99
C ALA A 220 -0.09 34.47 -2.10
N ASN A 221 -0.75 33.33 -2.28
CA ASN A 221 -1.62 32.77 -1.26
C ASN A 221 -0.73 32.23 -0.13
N GLY A 222 -0.30 33.16 0.73
CA GLY A 222 0.19 32.87 2.07
C GLY A 222 -0.98 32.74 3.04
N ALA A 223 -1.47 31.51 3.22
CA ALA A 223 -2.22 31.02 4.38
C ALA A 223 -2.26 29.49 4.22
N GLY A 224 -1.49 28.68 4.94
CA GLY A 224 -1.58 28.52 6.39
C GLY A 224 -2.29 27.18 6.68
N HIS A 225 -1.57 26.24 7.30
CA HIS A 225 -2.00 24.91 7.79
C HIS A 225 -2.01 23.69 6.84
N ARG A 226 -0.86 22.98 6.81
CA ARG A 226 -0.62 21.77 7.62
C ARG A 226 0.76 21.18 7.32
N GLY A 227 1.78 21.71 8.00
CA GLY A 227 3.04 21.01 8.19
C GLY A 227 2.84 19.94 9.26
N ALA A 228 2.49 18.72 8.85
CA ALA A 228 2.47 17.55 9.73
C ALA A 228 2.79 16.28 8.94
N PHE A 229 3.95 16.21 8.27
CA PHE A 229 4.50 14.94 7.77
C PHE A 229 6.00 15.08 7.52
N ALA A 230 6.79 15.26 8.58
CA ALA A 230 8.24 15.13 8.52
C ALA A 230 8.85 14.82 9.89
N ARG A 231 8.58 13.62 10.42
CA ARG A 231 9.49 12.92 11.35
C ARG A 231 9.14 11.43 11.42
N MET A 232 9.55 10.69 10.40
CA MET A 232 9.72 9.24 10.52
C MET A 232 11.08 8.88 9.92
N ARG A 233 12.15 9.25 10.64
CA ARG A 233 13.47 8.64 10.48
C ARG A 233 13.88 8.04 11.82
N ARG A 234 13.92 6.69 11.80
CA ARG A 234 14.95 5.82 12.38
C ARG A 234 15.22 5.98 13.88
N GLN A 235 14.54 5.16 14.68
CA GLN A 235 15.20 4.26 15.62
C GLN A 235 14.40 2.96 15.68
N ALA A 236 14.83 1.94 14.94
CA ALA A 236 14.45 0.56 15.20
C ALA A 236 15.76 -0.22 15.30
N SER A 237 16.14 -0.52 16.54
CA SER A 237 17.17 -1.51 16.86
C SER A 237 16.67 -2.89 16.44
N PRO A 238 17.52 -3.76 15.88
CA PRO A 238 17.16 -5.10 15.47
C PRO A 238 17.38 -6.09 16.62
N SER A 239 16.34 -6.38 17.41
CA SER A 239 16.27 -7.60 18.22
C SER A 239 14.88 -7.72 18.85
N SER A 240 14.28 -8.93 18.77
CA SER A 240 13.09 -9.41 19.51
C SER A 240 11.71 -9.39 18.84
N TRP A 241 11.57 -9.90 17.61
CA TRP A 241 10.26 -10.38 17.11
C TRP A 241 10.38 -11.81 16.56
N TRP A 242 10.62 -12.77 17.47
CA TRP A 242 10.12 -14.12 17.31
C TRP A 242 8.88 -14.23 18.20
N SER A 243 7.71 -14.18 17.60
CA SER A 243 6.43 -14.42 18.29
C SER A 243 5.49 -15.08 17.30
N GLY A 244 5.51 -16.42 17.31
CA GLY A 244 4.39 -17.33 17.04
C GLY A 244 3.72 -17.30 15.65
N PRO A 245 3.40 -18.47 15.06
CA PRO A 245 2.56 -18.51 13.87
C PRO A 245 1.13 -18.00 14.19
N PRO A 246 0.50 -17.23 13.30
CA PRO A 246 -0.86 -16.76 13.48
C PRO A 246 -1.86 -17.92 13.38
N LYS A 247 -2.79 -18.00 14.34
CA LYS A 247 -3.95 -18.88 14.25
C LYS A 247 -4.89 -18.36 13.16
N HIS A 248 -5.03 -19.13 12.08
CA HIS A 248 -6.00 -18.88 11.01
C HIS A 248 -7.44 -18.89 11.56
N PRO A 249 -8.27 -17.88 11.25
CA PRO A 249 -9.72 -18.06 11.29
C PRO A 249 -10.16 -18.91 10.09
N GLN A 250 -10.91 -19.98 10.37
CA GLN A 250 -11.56 -20.79 9.34
C GLN A 250 -12.53 -19.90 8.55
N VAL A 251 -12.28 -19.74 7.25
CA VAL A 251 -13.23 -19.13 6.31
C VAL A 251 -13.91 -20.29 5.58
N PRO A 252 -15.25 -20.37 5.54
CA PRO A 252 -15.94 -21.42 4.81
C PRO A 252 -15.72 -21.25 3.31
N LEU A 253 -15.34 -22.34 2.64
CA LEU A 253 -15.25 -22.44 1.18
C LEU A 253 -16.61 -22.12 0.55
N LEU A 254 -16.73 -20.95 -0.07
CA LEU A 254 -17.73 -20.71 -1.10
C LEU A 254 -17.20 -21.31 -2.40
N ALA A 255 -17.77 -22.47 -2.75
CA ALA A 255 -17.66 -23.07 -4.07
C ALA A 255 -18.36 -22.17 -5.10
N ALA A 256 -17.60 -21.28 -5.75
CA ALA A 256 -18.05 -20.59 -6.95
C ALA A 256 -17.63 -21.41 -8.17
N VAL A 257 -18.63 -22.09 -8.72
CA VAL A 257 -18.63 -22.84 -9.97
C VAL A 257 -18.16 -21.95 -11.13
N VAL A 258 -16.98 -22.23 -11.66
CA VAL A 258 -16.56 -21.79 -13.00
C VAL A 258 -17.30 -22.69 -14.00
N LYS A 259 -18.43 -22.23 -14.53
CA LYS A 259 -19.07 -22.83 -15.70
C LYS A 259 -18.41 -22.28 -16.97
N PHE A 260 -17.45 -23.09 -17.44
CA PHE A 260 -17.14 -23.41 -18.83
C PHE A 260 -18.16 -22.90 -19.87
N TRP A 261 -17.68 -22.12 -20.84
CA TRP A 261 -18.21 -22.09 -22.21
C TRP A 261 -17.73 -23.36 -22.94
N PRO A 262 -18.54 -23.97 -23.80
CA PRO A 262 -18.28 -23.77 -25.24
C PRO A 262 -19.55 -23.67 -26.13
N ASP A 263 -19.32 -23.01 -27.27
CA ASP A 263 -19.96 -23.06 -28.60
C ASP A 263 -21.31 -23.78 -28.80
#